data_AF-W9HD87-F1
#
_entry.id   AF-W9HD87-F1
#
_cell.length_a   1.000
_cell.length_b   1.000
_cell.length_c   1.000
_cell.angle_alpha   90.00
_cell.angle_beta   90.00
_cell.angle_gamma   90.00
#
_symmetry.space_group_name_H-M   'P 1'
#
loop_
_entity.id
_entity.type
_entity.pdbx_description
1 polymer ?
#
loop_
_entity_poly.entity_id
_entity_poly.type
_entity_poly.pdbx_seq_one_letter_code
_entity_poly.pdbx_strand_id
1 'polypeptide(L)'
;MTEQILARGQLSDHSGLAVFNKPVFESHARLVETVRQQLGQRYAAIFARPDVRPDGEVVWWTSQEGPIRRWTELGAEERARLDPARLEIGGALEKLAADLGRSGINTRLGNMSQILAAAPEIPSIEHLYVVGDQFALAFWGFRSGAGPINAFGRIPEPVVPPPPPPLVAPVVAQGFPWLRLLLGALLLALLAALLWWWFLGRTPEPVPEPVAPPVVQEPPPPEPVPPPPTPEPVPEPTPPPPPEPEPVPPPPPEPEPAPPPAEPPHAVVPLEKPKPPAPPPAPQEAALPKCPQGVKPSDQRHLVVVFDLSLSMSFPADVDPNRLNRLAERIERGDLLARFEFAQLQAQSRVSRIDVARSAMDGLITGLEPNVDVGLVTVGTCPSADIVGVYPPNQRQRLRSIIQNAELVPETPLADGLRKAGELIQRGGGTGLIVVISDGEDSCGQDPCATARQLAQTIPGVKINLVDVFGSGERSCIVGPSGGRMFSPKSVNQLDDLLETATKEVDTASCRP
;
A
#
# COMPACT_ATOMS: atom_id res chain seq x y z
N MET A 1 -36.32 -15.30 -14.54
CA MET A 1 -36.11 -15.75 -13.15
C MET A 1 -36.43 -14.56 -12.28
N THR A 2 -37.21 -14.74 -11.21
CA THR A 2 -37.61 -13.63 -10.33
C THR A 2 -36.58 -13.52 -9.23
N GLU A 3 -35.75 -12.46 -9.24
CA GLU A 3 -34.88 -12.16 -8.10
C GLU A 3 -35.69 -11.42 -7.02
N GLN A 4 -35.47 -11.78 -5.76
CA GLN A 4 -36.04 -11.10 -4.60
C GLN A 4 -34.94 -10.59 -3.66
N ILE A 5 -35.22 -9.49 -2.95
CA ILE A 5 -34.26 -8.87 -2.03
C ILE A 5 -34.22 -9.68 -0.73
N LEU A 6 -33.04 -10.21 -0.42
CA LEU A 6 -32.77 -10.94 0.82
C LEU A 6 -32.45 -10.00 1.98
N ALA A 7 -31.64 -8.96 1.74
CA ALA A 7 -31.21 -8.00 2.75
C ALA A 7 -30.81 -6.65 2.13
N ARG A 8 -30.75 -5.62 2.97
CA ARG A 8 -30.09 -4.34 2.70
C ARG A 8 -29.29 -3.92 3.93
N GLY A 9 -28.27 -3.08 3.74
CA GLY A 9 -27.52 -2.44 4.81
C GLY A 9 -26.31 -1.69 4.27
N GLN A 10 -25.55 -1.04 5.14
CA GLN A 10 -24.40 -0.23 4.75
C GLN A 10 -23.11 -1.04 4.87
N LEU A 11 -22.22 -0.96 3.87
CA LEU A 11 -20.94 -1.67 3.92
C LEU A 11 -20.00 -1.18 5.04
N SER A 12 -20.17 0.05 5.54
CA SER A 12 -19.40 0.61 6.66
C SER A 12 -19.66 -0.08 7.99
N ASP A 13 -20.81 -0.73 8.15
CA ASP A 13 -21.27 -1.26 9.43
C ASP A 13 -20.59 -2.60 9.77
N HIS A 14 -19.84 -3.16 8.81
CA HIS A 14 -19.27 -4.50 8.86
C HIS A 14 -17.82 -4.53 8.35
N SER A 15 -16.97 -5.35 8.97
CA SER A 15 -15.59 -5.53 8.50
C SER A 15 -15.55 -6.59 7.41
N GLY A 16 -15.47 -6.17 6.14
CA GLY A 16 -15.27 -7.09 5.02
C GLY A 16 -13.98 -7.89 5.14
N LEU A 17 -14.04 -9.18 4.87
CA LEU A 17 -12.85 -10.01 4.70
C LEU A 17 -12.26 -9.74 3.30
N ALA A 18 -10.94 -9.57 3.25
CA ALA A 18 -10.21 -9.41 2.00
C ALA A 18 -9.26 -10.59 1.79
N VAL A 19 -9.26 -11.12 0.58
CA VAL A 19 -8.39 -12.22 0.13
C VAL A 19 -7.66 -11.70 -1.11
N PHE A 20 -6.32 -11.64 -1.06
CA PHE A 20 -5.47 -10.91 -2.03
C PHE A 20 -5.89 -9.44 -2.24
N ASN A 21 -6.12 -8.72 -1.14
CA ASN A 21 -6.56 -7.32 -1.10
C ASN A 21 -7.90 -7.01 -1.83
N LYS A 22 -8.66 -8.04 -2.21
CA LYS A 22 -10.02 -7.90 -2.78
C LYS A 22 -11.08 -8.37 -1.77
N PRO A 23 -12.20 -7.65 -1.57
CA PRO A 23 -13.28 -8.13 -0.72
C PRO A 23 -13.85 -9.46 -1.21
N VAL A 24 -14.10 -10.39 -0.28
CA VAL A 24 -14.58 -11.75 -0.60
C VAL A 24 -15.92 -11.72 -1.34
N PHE A 25 -16.83 -10.81 -0.94
CA PHE A 25 -18.16 -10.67 -1.56
C PHE A 25 -18.12 -10.28 -3.05
N GLU A 26 -17.11 -9.50 -3.48
CA GLU A 26 -16.93 -9.12 -4.89
C GLU A 26 -16.49 -10.29 -5.80
N SER A 27 -16.22 -11.46 -5.21
CA SER A 27 -15.91 -12.67 -5.95
C SER A 27 -17.15 -13.52 -6.28
N HIS A 28 -18.37 -13.01 -6.00
CA HIS A 28 -19.67 -13.69 -6.17
C HIS A 28 -19.75 -14.58 -7.41
N ALA A 29 -19.64 -14.00 -8.60
CA ALA A 29 -19.83 -14.74 -9.86
C ALA A 29 -18.88 -15.93 -10.00
N ARG A 30 -17.61 -15.76 -9.59
CA ARG A 30 -16.57 -16.80 -9.68
C ARG A 30 -16.74 -17.87 -8.59
N LEU A 31 -17.12 -17.47 -7.39
CA LEU A 31 -17.40 -18.39 -6.27
C LEU A 31 -18.64 -19.23 -6.58
N VAL A 32 -19.76 -18.59 -6.96
CA VAL A 32 -21.02 -19.26 -7.29
C VAL A 32 -20.85 -20.22 -8.46
N GLU A 33 -20.08 -19.87 -9.49
CA GLU A 33 -19.79 -20.79 -10.59
C GLU A 33 -18.93 -21.98 -10.14
N THR A 34 -17.90 -21.75 -9.32
CA THR A 34 -17.07 -22.85 -8.78
C THR A 34 -17.91 -23.80 -7.92
N VAL A 35 -18.72 -23.26 -7.00
CA VAL A 35 -19.62 -24.05 -6.15
C VAL A 35 -20.69 -24.78 -6.97
N ARG A 36 -21.23 -24.14 -8.02
CA ARG A 36 -22.19 -24.77 -8.95
C ARG A 36 -21.58 -25.96 -9.68
N GLN A 37 -20.37 -25.83 -10.21
CA GLN A 37 -19.68 -26.90 -10.94
C GLN A 37 -19.31 -28.09 -10.03
N GLN A 38 -18.98 -27.83 -8.76
CA GLN A 38 -18.41 -28.85 -7.86
C GLN A 38 -19.45 -29.49 -6.92
N LEU A 39 -20.43 -28.71 -6.43
CA LEU A 39 -21.44 -29.16 -5.46
C LEU A 39 -22.89 -29.03 -5.99
N GLY A 40 -23.09 -28.31 -7.10
CA GLY A 40 -24.39 -28.15 -7.74
C GLY A 40 -25.15 -26.88 -7.35
N GLN A 41 -26.26 -26.63 -8.06
CA GLN A 41 -27.00 -25.36 -7.99
C GLN A 41 -27.56 -25.06 -6.58
N ARG A 42 -27.93 -26.07 -5.78
CA ARG A 42 -28.43 -25.88 -4.39
C ARG A 42 -27.40 -25.19 -3.50
N TYR A 43 -26.12 -25.52 -3.64
CA TYR A 43 -25.03 -24.89 -2.88
C TYR A 43 -24.67 -23.52 -3.46
N ALA A 44 -24.71 -23.39 -4.78
CA ALA A 44 -24.41 -22.14 -5.48
C ALA A 44 -25.43 -21.03 -5.14
N ALA A 45 -26.71 -21.40 -4.96
CA ALA A 45 -27.80 -20.48 -4.63
C ALA A 45 -27.67 -19.85 -3.22
N ILE A 46 -26.86 -20.44 -2.32
CA ILE A 46 -26.68 -19.95 -0.94
C ILE A 46 -26.13 -18.52 -0.91
N PHE A 47 -25.21 -18.18 -1.80
CA PHE A 47 -24.51 -16.90 -1.77
C PHE A 47 -25.33 -15.85 -2.53
N ALA A 48 -26.02 -14.98 -1.79
CA ALA A 48 -26.80 -13.89 -2.39
C ALA A 48 -25.88 -12.97 -3.21
N ARG A 49 -26.40 -12.48 -4.34
CA ARG A 49 -25.69 -11.56 -5.23
C ARG A 49 -25.63 -10.18 -4.58
N PRO A 50 -24.45 -9.62 -4.29
CA PRO A 50 -24.33 -8.24 -3.86
C PRO A 50 -24.60 -7.29 -5.02
N ASP A 51 -25.26 -6.18 -4.72
CA ASP A 51 -25.51 -5.05 -5.60
C ASP A 51 -25.16 -3.78 -4.80
N VAL A 52 -23.94 -3.29 -4.99
CA VAL A 52 -23.35 -2.20 -4.21
C VAL A 52 -23.55 -0.88 -4.93
N ARG A 53 -24.13 0.09 -4.22
CA ARG A 53 -24.40 1.43 -4.71
C ARG A 53 -23.22 2.38 -4.43
N PRO A 54 -23.10 3.51 -5.16
CA PRO A 54 -21.99 4.46 -4.99
C PRO A 54 -21.93 5.14 -3.60
N ASP A 55 -23.04 5.14 -2.86
CA ASP A 55 -23.13 5.63 -1.48
C ASP A 55 -22.70 4.59 -0.43
N GLY A 56 -22.37 3.36 -0.83
CA GLY A 56 -21.99 2.25 0.05
C GLY A 56 -23.16 1.43 0.60
N GLU A 57 -24.41 1.71 0.19
CA GLU A 57 -25.53 0.79 0.45
C GLU A 57 -25.32 -0.49 -0.38
N VAL A 58 -25.50 -1.66 0.24
CA VAL A 58 -25.52 -2.94 -0.47
C VAL A 58 -26.91 -3.58 -0.39
N VAL A 59 -27.44 -3.96 -1.55
CA VAL A 59 -28.65 -4.76 -1.69
C VAL A 59 -28.25 -6.19 -2.02
N TRP A 60 -28.71 -7.16 -1.24
CA TRP A 60 -28.42 -8.57 -1.44
C TRP A 60 -29.62 -9.25 -2.12
N TRP A 61 -29.39 -9.84 -3.28
CA TRP A 61 -30.41 -10.47 -4.11
C TRP A 61 -30.30 -12.00 -4.09
N THR A 62 -31.43 -12.69 -3.99
CA THR A 62 -31.51 -14.15 -4.16
C THR A 62 -32.43 -14.52 -5.32
N SER A 63 -32.06 -15.57 -6.06
CA SER A 63 -32.90 -16.19 -7.09
C SER A 63 -33.71 -17.38 -6.57
N GLN A 64 -33.68 -17.63 -5.26
CA GLN A 64 -34.46 -18.69 -4.61
C GLN A 64 -35.91 -18.22 -4.43
N GLU A 65 -36.88 -19.10 -4.70
CA GLU A 65 -38.31 -18.81 -4.58
C GLU A 65 -38.85 -19.27 -3.21
N GLY A 66 -39.81 -18.53 -2.65
CA GLY A 66 -40.44 -18.84 -1.37
C GLY A 66 -40.25 -17.75 -0.31
N PRO A 67 -40.89 -17.91 0.87
CA PRO A 67 -40.85 -16.93 1.95
C PRO A 67 -39.45 -16.85 2.57
N ILE A 68 -38.94 -15.62 2.73
CA ILE A 68 -37.67 -15.32 3.40
C ILE A 68 -37.92 -15.19 4.90
N ARG A 69 -37.13 -15.91 5.72
CA ARG A 69 -37.11 -15.81 7.19
C ARG A 69 -35.67 -15.82 7.69
N ARG A 70 -35.32 -15.03 8.71
CA ARG A 70 -34.00 -15.11 9.35
C ARG A 70 -33.90 -16.36 10.21
N TRP A 71 -32.69 -16.91 10.38
CA TRP A 71 -32.43 -18.04 11.26
C TRP A 71 -32.89 -17.79 12.72
N THR A 72 -32.77 -16.55 13.17
CA THR A 72 -33.15 -16.08 14.52
C THR A 72 -34.66 -15.99 14.73
N GLU A 73 -35.43 -15.79 13.66
CA GLU A 73 -36.90 -15.76 13.65
C GLU A 73 -37.51 -17.18 13.69
N LEU A 74 -36.71 -18.22 13.44
CA LEU A 74 -37.16 -19.61 13.46
C LEU A 74 -37.34 -20.16 14.89
N GLY A 75 -38.41 -20.93 15.09
CA GLY A 75 -38.65 -21.64 16.34
C GLY A 75 -37.54 -22.67 16.66
N ALA A 76 -37.34 -22.98 17.94
CA ALA A 76 -36.27 -23.87 18.38
C ALA A 76 -36.35 -25.27 17.73
N GLU A 77 -37.55 -25.84 17.60
CA GLU A 77 -37.76 -27.11 16.90
C GLU A 77 -37.46 -27.05 15.40
N GLU A 78 -37.73 -25.91 14.75
CA GLU A 78 -37.45 -25.73 13.32
C GLU A 78 -35.94 -25.59 13.09
N ARG A 79 -35.24 -24.82 13.93
CA ARG A 79 -33.78 -24.76 13.92
C ARG A 79 -33.16 -26.14 14.15
N ALA A 80 -33.60 -26.88 15.16
CA ALA A 80 -33.10 -28.23 15.44
C ALA A 80 -33.32 -29.21 14.27
N ARG A 81 -34.40 -29.03 13.49
CA ARG A 81 -34.70 -29.83 12.28
C ARG A 81 -33.80 -29.47 11.09
N LEU A 82 -33.41 -28.21 10.98
CA LEU A 82 -32.60 -27.67 9.88
C LEU A 82 -31.08 -27.69 10.16
N ASP A 83 -30.67 -27.73 11.43
CA ASP A 83 -29.25 -27.67 11.83
C ASP A 83 -28.38 -28.80 11.23
N PRO A 84 -28.83 -30.07 11.12
CA PRO A 84 -28.05 -31.10 10.45
C PRO A 84 -27.73 -30.76 8.98
N ALA A 85 -28.69 -30.20 8.24
CA ALA A 85 -28.49 -29.77 6.86
C ALA A 85 -27.60 -28.51 6.76
N ARG A 86 -27.68 -27.61 7.76
CA ARG A 86 -26.80 -26.45 7.90
C ARG A 86 -25.34 -26.88 8.07
N LEU A 87 -25.10 -27.88 8.93
CA LEU A 87 -23.76 -28.43 9.19
C LEU A 87 -23.23 -29.28 8.01
N GLU A 88 -24.09 -30.03 7.31
CA GLU A 88 -23.74 -30.74 6.07
C GLU A 88 -23.18 -29.78 5.01
N ILE A 89 -23.86 -28.64 4.82
CA ILE A 89 -23.42 -27.57 3.91
C ILE A 89 -22.04 -27.03 4.31
N GLY A 90 -21.83 -26.78 5.62
CA GLY A 90 -20.53 -26.30 6.13
C GLY A 90 -19.40 -27.26 5.81
N GLY A 91 -19.57 -28.55 6.12
CA GLY A 91 -18.58 -29.58 5.83
C GLY A 91 -18.32 -29.79 4.33
N ALA A 92 -19.33 -29.64 3.48
CA ALA A 92 -19.17 -29.72 2.02
C ALA A 92 -18.35 -28.53 1.46
N LEU A 93 -18.62 -27.31 1.93
CA LEU A 93 -17.89 -26.11 1.53
C LEU A 93 -16.44 -26.13 2.06
N GLU A 94 -16.22 -26.52 3.31
CA GLU A 94 -14.89 -26.67 3.92
C GLU A 94 -14.07 -27.73 3.18
N LYS A 95 -14.66 -28.90 2.88
CA LYS A 95 -13.99 -29.94 2.10
C LYS A 95 -13.60 -29.44 0.71
N LEU A 96 -14.51 -28.75 0.00
CA LEU A 96 -14.19 -28.19 -1.31
C LEU A 96 -13.06 -27.14 -1.23
N ALA A 97 -13.06 -26.29 -0.21
CA ALA A 97 -11.97 -25.34 0.02
C ALA A 97 -10.64 -26.06 0.27
N ALA A 98 -10.63 -27.13 1.07
CA ALA A 98 -9.43 -27.94 1.32
C ALA A 98 -8.93 -28.69 0.06
N ASP A 99 -9.86 -29.27 -0.73
CA ASP A 99 -9.54 -29.98 -1.97
C ASP A 99 -8.93 -29.02 -3.02
N LEU A 100 -9.49 -27.81 -3.18
CA LEU A 100 -8.94 -26.75 -4.04
C LEU A 100 -7.58 -26.23 -3.53
N GLY A 101 -7.40 -26.16 -2.21
CA GLY A 101 -6.17 -25.71 -1.57
C GLY A 101 -4.96 -26.60 -1.85
N ARG A 102 -5.18 -27.89 -2.17
CA ARG A 102 -4.09 -28.84 -2.53
C ARG A 102 -3.32 -28.44 -3.80
N SER A 103 -3.86 -27.56 -4.63
CA SER A 103 -3.12 -27.00 -5.78
C SER A 103 -1.97 -26.06 -5.39
N GLY A 104 -1.89 -25.67 -4.11
CA GLY A 104 -0.85 -24.76 -3.61
C GLY A 104 -1.30 -23.31 -3.54
N ILE A 105 -0.73 -22.58 -2.58
CA ILE A 105 -0.95 -21.14 -2.38
C ILE A 105 -0.48 -20.38 -3.64
N ASN A 106 -1.13 -19.25 -3.95
CA ASN A 106 -0.89 -18.42 -5.14
C ASN A 106 -1.26 -19.07 -6.49
N THR A 107 -1.86 -20.27 -6.52
CA THR A 107 -2.43 -20.83 -7.75
C THR A 107 -3.88 -20.40 -7.97
N ARG A 108 -4.39 -20.45 -9.21
CA ARG A 108 -5.81 -20.13 -9.53
C ARG A 108 -6.81 -20.87 -8.64
N LEU A 109 -6.53 -22.12 -8.28
CA LEU A 109 -7.39 -22.96 -7.43
C LEU A 109 -7.11 -22.71 -5.93
N GLY A 110 -5.86 -22.55 -5.51
CA GLY A 110 -5.52 -22.18 -4.13
C GLY A 110 -6.06 -20.81 -3.73
N ASN A 111 -6.09 -19.85 -4.65
CA ASN A 111 -6.68 -18.53 -4.40
C ASN A 111 -8.20 -18.63 -4.26
N MET A 112 -8.86 -19.52 -5.01
CA MET A 112 -10.29 -19.81 -4.84
C MET A 112 -10.58 -20.54 -3.52
N SER A 113 -9.69 -21.42 -3.07
CA SER A 113 -9.78 -22.08 -1.75
C SER A 113 -9.87 -21.05 -0.61
N GLN A 114 -9.04 -20.01 -0.62
CA GLN A 114 -9.08 -18.96 0.40
C GLN A 114 -10.39 -18.14 0.36
N ILE A 115 -10.87 -17.76 -0.84
CA ILE A 115 -12.16 -17.06 -1.00
C ILE A 115 -13.31 -17.94 -0.48
N LEU A 116 -13.31 -19.24 -0.83
CA LEU A 116 -14.34 -20.19 -0.42
C LEU A 116 -14.31 -20.49 1.08
N ALA A 117 -13.13 -20.52 1.71
CA ALA A 117 -12.98 -20.69 3.16
C ALA A 117 -13.52 -19.49 3.94
N ALA A 118 -13.30 -18.27 3.43
CA ALA A 118 -13.78 -17.02 4.05
C ALA A 118 -15.26 -16.72 3.77
N ALA A 119 -15.84 -17.25 2.69
CA ALA A 119 -17.20 -16.90 2.28
C ALA A 119 -18.31 -17.26 3.30
N PRO A 120 -18.27 -18.38 4.05
CA PRO A 120 -19.25 -18.67 5.10
C PRO A 120 -19.21 -17.74 6.32
N GLU A 121 -18.22 -16.85 6.46
CA GLU A 121 -18.17 -15.89 7.55
C GLU A 121 -19.18 -14.76 7.35
N ILE A 122 -19.93 -14.44 8.41
CA ILE A 122 -20.94 -13.37 8.46
C ILE A 122 -20.74 -12.51 9.73
N PRO A 123 -21.18 -11.23 9.75
CA PRO A 123 -21.04 -10.36 10.92
C PRO A 123 -21.87 -10.81 12.14
N SER A 124 -23.01 -11.46 11.88
CA SER A 124 -23.98 -11.90 12.87
C SER A 124 -24.86 -12.98 12.26
N ILE A 125 -25.36 -13.90 13.08
CA ILE A 125 -26.26 -14.97 12.64
C ILE A 125 -27.60 -14.47 12.07
N GLU A 126 -27.95 -13.19 12.31
CA GLU A 126 -29.06 -12.48 11.68
C GLU A 126 -28.98 -12.43 10.14
N HIS A 127 -27.79 -12.63 9.55
CA HIS A 127 -27.58 -12.64 8.11
C HIS A 127 -27.64 -14.04 7.46
N LEU A 128 -27.93 -15.08 8.26
CA LEU A 128 -28.33 -16.40 7.77
C LEU A 128 -29.85 -16.43 7.62
N TYR A 129 -30.31 -16.79 6.43
CA TYR A 129 -31.72 -16.86 6.06
C TYR A 129 -32.11 -18.26 5.60
N VAL A 130 -33.41 -18.54 5.71
CA VAL A 130 -34.08 -19.66 5.04
C VAL A 130 -35.10 -19.07 4.07
N VAL A 131 -35.00 -19.47 2.80
CA VAL A 131 -35.90 -19.09 1.70
C VAL A 131 -36.64 -20.35 1.28
N GLY A 132 -37.93 -20.46 1.66
CA GLY A 132 -38.65 -21.73 1.54
C GLY A 132 -38.04 -22.81 2.45
N ASP A 133 -37.35 -23.78 1.85
CA ASP A 133 -36.60 -24.87 2.51
C ASP A 133 -35.07 -24.80 2.27
N GLN A 134 -34.58 -23.75 1.58
CA GLN A 134 -33.17 -23.58 1.22
C GLN A 134 -32.51 -22.47 2.04
N PHE A 135 -31.18 -22.56 2.23
CA PHE A 135 -30.42 -21.55 2.94
C PHE A 135 -29.95 -20.43 2.00
N ALA A 136 -29.88 -19.20 2.52
CA ALA A 136 -29.27 -18.07 1.85
C ALA A 136 -28.46 -17.21 2.84
N LEU A 137 -27.35 -16.64 2.36
CA LEU A 137 -26.51 -15.71 3.12
C LEU A 137 -26.54 -14.32 2.47
N ALA A 138 -26.79 -13.30 3.29
CA ALA A 138 -26.36 -11.93 3.03
C ALA A 138 -25.05 -11.66 3.80
N PHE A 139 -24.31 -10.61 3.42
CA PHE A 139 -23.07 -10.20 4.11
C PHE A 139 -22.06 -11.34 4.31
N TRP A 140 -22.01 -12.26 3.34
CA TRP A 140 -21.07 -13.37 3.31
C TRP A 140 -19.67 -12.86 2.95
N GLY A 141 -18.63 -13.40 3.58
CA GLY A 141 -17.27 -12.85 3.49
C GLY A 141 -17.06 -11.57 4.32
N PHE A 142 -17.75 -11.44 5.45
CA PHE A 142 -17.55 -10.35 6.42
C PHE A 142 -17.40 -10.92 7.83
N ARG A 143 -16.66 -10.21 8.69
CA ARG A 143 -16.51 -10.54 10.11
C ARG A 143 -17.03 -9.44 11.02
N SER A 144 -17.35 -9.81 12.25
CA SER A 144 -17.58 -8.89 13.37
C SER A 144 -16.33 -8.76 14.23
N GLY A 145 -16.20 -7.62 14.94
CA GLY A 145 -15.17 -7.43 15.96
C GLY A 145 -15.29 -8.38 17.16
N ALA A 146 -16.44 -9.06 17.32
CA ALA A 146 -16.67 -10.05 18.38
C ALA A 146 -16.07 -11.45 18.08
N GLY A 147 -15.48 -11.66 16.89
CA GLY A 147 -14.89 -12.93 16.46
C GLY A 147 -15.57 -13.52 15.21
N PRO A 148 -15.03 -14.62 14.65
CA PRO A 148 -15.54 -15.23 13.44
C PRO A 148 -16.84 -16.00 13.71
N ILE A 149 -17.93 -15.61 13.04
CA ILE A 149 -19.19 -16.37 13.00
C ILE A 149 -19.29 -17.02 11.62
N ASN A 150 -18.99 -18.33 11.56
CA ASN A 150 -19.24 -19.12 10.36
C ASN A 150 -20.70 -19.59 10.36
N ALA A 151 -21.47 -19.15 9.37
CA ALA A 151 -22.91 -19.41 9.25
C ALA A 151 -23.28 -20.91 9.22
N PHE A 152 -22.36 -21.75 8.76
CA PHE A 152 -22.52 -23.20 8.64
C PHE A 152 -21.64 -24.00 9.63
N GLY A 153 -20.91 -23.32 10.51
CA GLY A 153 -20.12 -23.92 11.59
C GLY A 153 -20.94 -24.16 12.87
N ARG A 154 -20.26 -24.39 14.00
CA ARG A 154 -20.91 -24.35 15.30
C ARG A 154 -21.25 -22.91 15.66
N ILE A 155 -22.54 -22.60 15.71
CA ILE A 155 -23.02 -21.34 16.32
C ILE A 155 -22.86 -21.52 17.83
N PRO A 156 -22.10 -20.66 18.53
CA PRO A 156 -22.09 -20.69 19.99
C PRO A 156 -23.51 -20.39 20.47
N GLU A 157 -24.07 -21.27 21.31
CA GLU A 157 -25.31 -20.94 22.00
C GLU A 157 -25.10 -19.63 22.76
N PRO A 158 -26.08 -18.71 22.78
CA PRO A 158 -26.00 -17.57 23.67
C PRO A 158 -25.81 -18.12 25.07
N VAL A 159 -24.68 -17.78 25.71
CA VAL A 159 -24.40 -18.22 27.08
C VAL A 159 -25.50 -17.64 27.95
N VAL A 160 -26.53 -18.45 28.22
CA VAL A 160 -27.54 -18.12 29.22
C VAL A 160 -26.74 -17.93 30.50
N PRO A 161 -26.67 -16.71 31.05
CA PRO A 161 -25.95 -16.51 32.30
C PRO A 161 -26.59 -17.49 33.30
N PRO A 162 -25.79 -18.28 34.04
CA PRO A 162 -26.35 -19.28 34.93
C PRO A 162 -27.38 -18.59 35.83
N PRO A 163 -28.57 -19.19 36.04
CA PRO A 163 -29.62 -18.57 36.81
C PRO A 163 -29.02 -18.08 38.12
N PRO A 164 -29.23 -16.80 38.50
CA PRO A 164 -28.51 -16.20 39.61
C PRO A 164 -28.67 -17.11 40.82
N PRO A 165 -27.57 -17.50 41.49
CA PRO A 165 -27.66 -18.40 42.63
C PRO A 165 -28.66 -17.81 43.62
N PRO A 166 -29.51 -18.65 44.25
CA PRO A 166 -30.53 -18.16 45.18
C PRO A 166 -29.86 -17.26 46.20
N LEU A 167 -30.43 -16.06 46.42
CA LEU A 167 -29.83 -14.97 47.20
C LEU A 167 -29.33 -15.44 48.57
N VAL A 168 -28.08 -15.90 48.61
CA VAL A 168 -27.36 -16.14 49.86
C VAL A 168 -27.06 -14.75 50.40
N ALA A 169 -27.69 -14.41 51.53
CA ALA A 169 -27.48 -13.13 52.19
C ALA A 169 -25.97 -12.86 52.34
N PRO A 170 -25.50 -11.61 52.11
CA PRO A 170 -24.08 -11.31 52.11
C PRO A 170 -23.48 -11.70 53.46
N VAL A 171 -22.55 -12.66 53.44
CA VAL A 171 -21.74 -13.01 54.61
C VAL A 171 -20.94 -11.76 54.96
N VAL A 172 -21.31 -11.11 56.06
CA VAL A 172 -20.63 -9.92 56.56
C VAL A 172 -19.22 -10.32 56.96
N ALA A 173 -18.26 -10.08 56.07
CA ALA A 173 -16.85 -10.26 56.36
C ALA A 173 -16.49 -9.37 57.57
N GLN A 174 -16.12 -9.99 58.69
CA GLN A 174 -15.77 -9.26 59.91
C GLN A 174 -14.44 -8.53 59.70
N GLY A 175 -14.53 -7.28 59.23
CA GLY A 175 -13.38 -6.45 58.97
C GLY A 175 -12.59 -6.17 60.24
N PHE A 176 -11.29 -6.47 60.22
CA PHE A 176 -10.37 -6.28 61.34
C PHE A 176 -10.36 -4.81 61.83
N PRO A 177 -10.82 -4.51 63.06
CA PRO A 177 -11.11 -3.13 63.48
C PRO A 177 -9.86 -2.24 63.68
N TRP A 178 -8.69 -2.84 63.91
CA TRP A 178 -7.44 -2.11 64.09
C TRP A 178 -7.00 -1.32 62.85
N LEU A 179 -7.34 -1.77 61.64
CA LEU A 179 -7.00 -1.08 60.40
C LEU A 179 -7.74 0.27 60.29
N ARG A 180 -8.98 0.35 60.79
CA ARG A 180 -9.76 1.60 60.85
C ARG A 180 -9.20 2.57 61.88
N LEU A 181 -8.70 2.07 63.01
CA LEU A 181 -8.03 2.87 64.03
C LEU A 181 -6.71 3.46 63.51
N LEU A 182 -5.90 2.68 62.79
CA LEU A 182 -4.68 3.17 62.13
C LEU A 182 -4.98 4.29 61.12
N LEU A 183 -6.00 4.09 60.27
CA LEU A 183 -6.37 5.07 59.25
C LEU A 183 -6.91 6.38 59.87
N GLY A 184 -7.65 6.29 60.98
CA GLY A 184 -8.08 7.44 61.76
C GLY A 184 -6.92 8.18 62.45
N ALA A 185 -5.96 7.45 63.02
CA ALA A 185 -4.77 8.04 63.63
C ALA A 185 -3.88 8.78 62.61
N LEU A 186 -3.72 8.21 61.42
CA LEU A 186 -3.00 8.84 60.29
C LEU A 186 -3.67 10.17 59.87
N LEU A 187 -4.99 10.18 59.74
CA LEU A 187 -5.78 11.37 59.40
C LEU A 187 -5.64 12.48 60.45
N LEU A 188 -5.67 12.13 61.74
CA LEU A 188 -5.45 13.06 62.85
C LEU A 188 -4.03 13.66 62.83
N ALA A 189 -3.00 12.84 62.57
CA ALA A 189 -1.62 13.32 62.48
C ALA A 189 -1.42 14.30 61.32
N LEU A 190 -2.02 14.04 60.15
CA LEU A 190 -2.00 14.96 59.00
C LEU A 190 -2.71 16.28 59.31
N LEU A 191 -3.87 16.24 59.97
CA LEU A 191 -4.60 17.44 60.40
C LEU A 191 -3.78 18.30 61.38
N ALA A 192 -3.11 17.66 62.36
CA ALA A 192 -2.26 18.34 63.32
C ALA A 192 -1.05 19.01 62.65
N ALA A 193 -0.39 18.33 61.70
CA ALA A 193 0.73 18.89 60.93
C ALA A 193 0.30 20.10 60.08
N LEU A 194 -0.88 20.05 59.46
CA LEU A 194 -1.40 21.12 58.62
C LEU A 194 -1.80 22.36 59.45
N LEU A 195 -2.37 22.16 60.65
CA LEU A 195 -2.63 23.23 61.62
C LEU A 195 -1.34 23.85 62.18
N TRP A 196 -0.32 23.03 62.46
CA TRP A 196 1.00 23.51 62.91
C TRP A 196 1.66 24.42 61.87
N TRP A 197 1.64 24.00 60.59
CA TRP A 197 2.14 24.81 59.48
C TRP A 197 1.43 26.16 59.39
N TRP A 198 0.10 26.17 59.52
CA TRP A 198 -0.72 27.38 59.38
C TRP A 198 -0.51 28.39 60.52
N PHE A 199 -0.35 27.92 61.76
CA PHE A 199 -0.22 28.79 62.94
C PHE A 199 1.23 29.21 63.28
N LEU A 200 2.24 28.37 63.04
CA LEU A 200 3.63 28.64 63.44
C LEU A 200 4.57 28.98 62.26
N GLY A 201 4.15 28.75 61.01
CA GLY A 201 5.00 28.91 59.82
C GLY A 201 5.18 30.35 59.28
N ARG A 202 4.64 31.38 59.94
CA ARG A 202 4.68 32.77 59.45
C ARG A 202 5.69 33.64 60.21
N THR A 203 6.95 33.60 59.78
CA THR A 203 7.89 34.72 60.03
C THR A 203 7.59 35.86 59.06
N PRO A 204 7.44 37.12 59.52
CA PRO A 204 7.21 38.25 58.63
C PRO A 204 8.51 38.66 57.91
N GLU A 205 8.48 38.64 56.58
CA GLU A 205 9.57 39.15 55.73
C GLU A 205 9.41 40.68 55.53
N PRO A 206 10.49 41.48 55.49
CA PRO A 206 10.39 42.93 55.64
C PRO A 206 9.92 43.66 54.37
N VAL A 207 9.23 44.78 54.59
CA VAL A 207 8.63 45.65 53.57
C VAL A 207 9.71 46.49 52.86
N PRO A 208 9.75 46.52 51.51
CA PRO A 208 10.47 47.53 50.75
C PRO A 208 9.66 48.83 50.59
N GLU A 209 10.34 49.97 50.69
CA GLU A 209 9.77 51.33 50.60
C GLU A 209 9.32 51.74 49.17
N PRO A 210 8.45 52.77 49.05
CA PRO A 210 7.76 53.10 47.81
C PRO A 210 8.52 54.08 46.89
N VAL A 211 8.26 53.99 45.58
CA VAL A 211 8.58 55.05 44.60
C VAL A 211 7.28 55.56 43.97
N ALA A 212 7.19 56.88 43.81
CA ALA A 212 5.95 57.63 43.53
C ALA A 212 5.48 57.58 42.05
N PRO A 213 4.20 57.87 41.76
CA PRO A 213 3.58 57.79 40.43
C PRO A 213 3.68 59.12 39.64
N PRO A 214 3.40 59.17 38.32
CA PRO A 214 2.02 59.33 37.81
C PRO A 214 1.78 58.51 36.51
N VAL A 215 0.66 58.55 35.75
CA VAL A 215 -0.59 59.35 35.74
C VAL A 215 -1.78 58.38 35.50
N VAL A 216 -3.00 58.71 35.95
CA VAL A 216 -4.24 57.99 35.54
C VAL A 216 -4.74 58.51 34.19
N GLN A 217 -5.01 57.62 33.23
CA GLN A 217 -5.92 57.89 32.11
C GLN A 217 -7.13 56.98 32.23
N GLU A 218 -8.32 57.57 32.21
CA GLU A 218 -9.60 56.89 32.33
C GLU A 218 -10.03 56.43 30.91
N PRO A 219 -10.32 55.13 30.68
CA PRO A 219 -10.72 54.64 29.37
C PRO A 219 -12.13 55.15 28.99
N PRO A 220 -12.37 55.54 27.73
CA PRO A 220 -13.65 56.11 27.31
C PRO A 220 -14.78 55.06 27.24
N PRO A 221 -16.06 55.49 27.22
CA PRO A 221 -17.21 54.60 27.17
C PRO A 221 -17.29 53.79 25.86
N PRO A 222 -17.90 52.59 25.86
CA PRO A 222 -17.99 51.75 24.67
C PRO A 222 -18.94 52.35 23.61
N GLU A 223 -18.52 52.28 22.35
CA GLU A 223 -19.32 52.67 21.18
C GLU A 223 -20.48 51.70 20.90
N PRO A 224 -21.59 52.18 20.30
CA PRO A 224 -22.74 51.34 19.98
C PRO A 224 -22.46 50.38 18.80
N VAL A 225 -22.82 49.11 18.98
CA VAL A 225 -22.70 48.07 17.96
C VAL A 225 -23.66 48.34 16.78
N PRO A 226 -23.21 48.25 15.52
CA PRO A 226 -24.09 48.44 14.35
C PRO A 226 -25.08 47.28 14.16
N PRO A 227 -26.25 47.52 13.54
CA PRO A 227 -27.24 46.49 13.26
C PRO A 227 -26.76 45.50 12.16
N PRO A 228 -27.32 44.28 12.11
CA PRO A 228 -26.94 43.27 11.12
C PRO A 228 -27.34 43.68 9.69
N PRO A 229 -26.59 43.27 8.66
CA PRO A 229 -26.88 43.61 7.27
C PRO A 229 -28.16 42.91 6.77
N THR A 230 -28.92 43.64 5.95
CA THR A 230 -30.08 43.13 5.21
C THR A 230 -29.61 42.25 4.03
N PRO A 231 -30.28 41.14 3.71
CA PRO A 231 -29.89 40.30 2.57
C PRO A 231 -30.11 41.03 1.24
N GLU A 232 -29.08 41.05 0.40
CA GLU A 232 -29.16 41.52 -0.99
C GLU A 232 -29.92 40.52 -1.89
N PRO A 233 -30.56 40.98 -2.98
CA PRO A 233 -31.34 40.12 -3.86
C PRO A 233 -30.45 39.18 -4.69
N VAL A 234 -30.93 37.94 -4.86
CA VAL A 234 -30.31 36.93 -5.73
C VAL A 234 -30.29 37.42 -7.18
N PRO A 235 -29.15 37.46 -7.88
CA PRO A 235 -29.10 37.79 -9.30
C PRO A 235 -29.70 36.65 -10.14
N GLU A 236 -30.44 37.02 -11.20
CA GLU A 236 -30.94 36.06 -12.19
C GLU A 236 -29.80 35.31 -12.89
N PRO A 237 -30.01 34.05 -13.31
CA PRO A 237 -28.99 33.28 -14.01
C PRO A 237 -28.72 33.89 -15.40
N THR A 238 -27.49 34.37 -15.61
CA THR A 238 -27.00 34.71 -16.94
C THR A 238 -27.04 33.49 -17.87
N PRO A 239 -27.51 33.62 -19.12
CA PRO A 239 -27.50 32.52 -20.08
C PRO A 239 -26.06 32.09 -20.41
N PRO A 240 -25.83 30.80 -20.74
CA PRO A 240 -24.51 30.32 -21.08
C PRO A 240 -23.97 31.00 -22.35
N PRO A 241 -22.65 31.21 -22.46
CA PRO A 241 -22.05 31.74 -23.68
C PRO A 241 -22.27 30.77 -24.86
N PRO A 242 -22.35 31.29 -26.11
CA PRO A 242 -22.44 30.45 -27.30
C PRO A 242 -21.20 29.56 -27.45
N PRO A 243 -21.32 28.39 -28.11
CA PRO A 243 -20.22 27.45 -28.27
C PRO A 243 -19.04 28.10 -29.01
N GLU A 244 -17.85 27.93 -28.44
CA GLU A 244 -16.58 28.30 -29.05
C GLU A 244 -16.36 27.47 -30.33
N PRO A 245 -15.93 28.08 -31.46
CA PRO A 245 -15.85 27.38 -32.74
C PRO A 245 -14.76 26.30 -32.73
N GLU A 246 -15.00 25.21 -33.47
CA GLU A 246 -14.08 24.07 -33.55
C GLU A 246 -12.65 24.50 -33.96
N PRO A 247 -11.60 23.92 -33.34
CA PRO A 247 -10.23 24.27 -33.66
C PRO A 247 -9.89 23.87 -35.10
N VAL A 248 -9.58 24.87 -35.92
CA VAL A 248 -9.08 24.68 -37.29
C VAL A 248 -7.78 23.85 -37.25
N PRO A 249 -7.63 22.81 -38.08
CA PRO A 249 -6.41 22.00 -38.08
C PRO A 249 -5.18 22.85 -38.44
N PRO A 250 -4.03 22.62 -37.80
CA PRO A 250 -2.82 23.40 -38.08
C PRO A 250 -2.36 23.20 -39.54
N PRO A 251 -1.83 24.24 -40.19
CA PRO A 251 -1.30 24.12 -41.55
C PRO A 251 -0.08 23.17 -41.58
N PRO A 252 0.19 22.50 -42.72
CA PRO A 252 1.35 21.64 -42.87
C PRO A 252 2.65 22.45 -42.70
N PRO A 253 3.70 21.85 -42.09
CA PRO A 253 4.95 22.56 -41.85
C PRO A 253 5.65 22.95 -43.15
N GLU A 254 5.97 24.23 -43.28
CA GLU A 254 6.82 24.78 -44.33
C GLU A 254 8.28 24.33 -44.10
N PRO A 255 9.05 23.95 -45.13
CA PRO A 255 10.36 23.33 -44.95
C PRO A 255 11.39 24.30 -44.35
N GLU A 256 12.17 23.81 -43.38
CA GLU A 256 13.23 24.58 -42.74
C GLU A 256 14.27 25.11 -43.74
N PRO A 257 14.68 26.39 -43.65
CA PRO A 257 15.78 26.92 -44.45
C PRO A 257 17.13 26.39 -43.95
N ALA A 258 18.00 26.03 -44.89
CA ALA A 258 19.32 25.49 -44.60
C ALA A 258 20.22 26.46 -43.78
N PRO A 259 21.09 25.95 -42.89
CA PRO A 259 21.93 26.78 -42.04
C PRO A 259 23.01 27.54 -42.84
N PRO A 260 23.29 28.82 -42.53
CA PRO A 260 24.34 29.58 -43.19
C PRO A 260 25.76 29.17 -42.73
N PRO A 261 26.81 29.41 -43.55
CA PRO A 261 28.17 28.99 -43.23
C PRO A 261 28.84 29.79 -42.09
N ALA A 262 29.81 29.16 -41.43
CA ALA A 262 30.60 29.78 -40.36
C ALA A 262 31.62 30.81 -40.88
N GLU A 263 31.87 31.86 -40.09
CA GLU A 263 32.95 32.83 -40.29
C GLU A 263 33.93 32.89 -39.09
N PRO A 264 35.17 33.39 -39.29
CA PRO A 264 36.35 33.04 -38.47
C PRO A 264 36.63 34.00 -37.28
N PRO A 265 37.63 33.73 -36.41
CA PRO A 265 37.66 34.28 -35.06
C PRO A 265 38.36 35.64 -34.94
N HIS A 266 37.89 36.47 -33.99
CA HIS A 266 38.53 37.73 -33.63
C HIS A 266 39.12 37.79 -32.21
N ALA A 267 40.21 38.56 -32.15
CA ALA A 267 41.24 38.65 -31.12
C ALA A 267 40.82 39.02 -29.68
N VAL A 268 41.63 38.45 -28.79
CA VAL A 268 41.87 38.76 -27.37
C VAL A 268 41.99 40.26 -27.02
N VAL A 269 41.45 40.66 -25.86
CA VAL A 269 42.08 41.66 -24.95
C VAL A 269 41.95 41.15 -23.50
N PRO A 270 42.95 41.30 -22.59
CA PRO A 270 43.02 40.56 -21.33
C PRO A 270 42.48 41.31 -20.10
N LEU A 271 42.09 40.56 -19.06
CA LEU A 271 41.89 41.04 -17.69
C LEU A 271 42.76 40.27 -16.69
N GLU A 272 43.22 40.96 -15.64
CA GLU A 272 44.22 40.46 -14.69
C GLU A 272 43.69 39.41 -13.69
N LYS A 273 44.63 38.61 -13.15
CA LYS A 273 44.35 37.48 -12.27
C LYS A 273 44.26 37.88 -10.79
N PRO A 274 43.19 37.46 -10.07
CA PRO A 274 43.29 37.11 -8.66
C PRO A 274 44.00 35.74 -8.52
N LYS A 275 44.88 35.61 -7.52
CA LYS A 275 45.65 34.39 -7.26
C LYS A 275 44.75 33.33 -6.57
N PRO A 276 44.64 32.09 -7.10
CA PRO A 276 43.91 31.02 -6.42
C PRO A 276 44.58 30.59 -5.11
N PRO A 277 43.82 30.21 -4.07
CA PRO A 277 44.36 29.47 -2.92
C PRO A 277 44.88 28.09 -3.36
N ALA A 278 45.77 27.51 -2.55
CA ALA A 278 46.46 26.26 -2.88
C ALA A 278 45.46 25.08 -3.07
N PRO A 279 45.72 24.14 -3.99
CA PRO A 279 44.90 22.93 -4.12
C PRO A 279 44.96 22.11 -2.82
N PRO A 280 43.85 21.51 -2.37
CA PRO A 280 43.92 20.42 -1.40
C PRO A 280 44.76 19.27 -1.99
N PRO A 281 45.47 18.49 -1.16
CA PRO A 281 46.28 17.37 -1.66
C PRO A 281 45.40 16.39 -2.44
N ALA A 282 45.91 15.94 -3.59
CA ALA A 282 45.19 15.01 -4.45
C ALA A 282 44.76 13.75 -3.66
N PRO A 283 43.54 13.21 -3.91
CA PRO A 283 43.20 11.88 -3.44
C PRO A 283 44.29 10.91 -3.91
N GLN A 284 44.84 10.13 -2.97
CA GLN A 284 45.75 9.06 -3.35
C GLN A 284 44.96 8.06 -4.17
N GLU A 285 45.34 7.93 -5.44
CA GLU A 285 44.77 6.99 -6.40
C GLU A 285 44.96 5.57 -5.85
N ALA A 286 43.92 5.03 -5.22
CA ALA A 286 43.91 3.68 -4.71
C ALA A 286 44.08 2.73 -5.90
N ALA A 287 45.25 2.08 -5.98
CA ALA A 287 45.61 1.26 -7.12
C ALA A 287 44.54 0.20 -7.39
N LEU A 288 43.97 0.23 -8.60
CA LEU A 288 43.01 -0.77 -9.05
C LEU A 288 43.53 -2.19 -8.80
N PRO A 289 42.70 -3.10 -8.27
CA PRO A 289 43.14 -4.47 -7.98
C PRO A 289 43.55 -5.17 -9.28
N LYS A 290 44.63 -5.97 -9.20
CA LYS A 290 45.08 -6.78 -10.34
C LYS A 290 44.05 -7.86 -10.65
N CYS A 291 43.75 -8.07 -11.93
CA CYS A 291 42.85 -9.12 -12.39
C CYS A 291 43.27 -10.49 -11.84
N PRO A 292 42.35 -11.32 -11.28
CA PRO A 292 42.66 -12.68 -10.91
C PRO A 292 43.05 -13.49 -12.15
N GLN A 293 44.20 -14.14 -12.12
CA GLN A 293 44.76 -14.82 -13.29
C GLN A 293 43.93 -16.05 -13.67
N GLY A 294 43.33 -16.05 -14.86
CA GLY A 294 42.55 -17.16 -15.40
C GLY A 294 41.34 -16.77 -16.26
N VAL A 295 40.90 -15.51 -16.21
CA VAL A 295 39.78 -15.01 -17.02
C VAL A 295 40.22 -14.75 -18.46
N LYS A 296 39.50 -15.27 -19.45
CA LYS A 296 39.71 -14.98 -20.89
C LYS A 296 38.95 -13.70 -21.29
N PRO A 297 39.46 -12.92 -22.25
CA PRO A 297 38.78 -11.72 -22.77
C PRO A 297 37.57 -12.08 -23.64
N SER A 298 36.45 -12.31 -22.95
CA SER A 298 35.10 -12.00 -23.40
C SER A 298 34.36 -11.55 -22.14
N ASP A 299 34.45 -10.28 -21.75
CA ASP A 299 33.63 -9.17 -22.26
C ASP A 299 32.12 -9.37 -22.05
N GLN A 300 31.72 -10.31 -21.18
CA GLN A 300 30.36 -10.39 -20.68
C GLN A 300 30.13 -9.26 -19.68
N ARG A 301 29.69 -8.11 -20.19
CA ARG A 301 29.24 -7.00 -19.35
C ARG A 301 28.01 -7.48 -18.58
N HIS A 302 28.01 -7.30 -17.26
CA HIS A 302 26.92 -7.75 -16.40
C HIS A 302 26.00 -6.58 -16.03
N LEU A 303 24.83 -6.55 -16.68
CA LEU A 303 23.67 -5.82 -16.19
C LEU A 303 22.84 -6.76 -15.31
N VAL A 304 22.41 -6.30 -14.14
CA VAL A 304 21.38 -6.97 -13.34
C VAL A 304 20.19 -6.04 -13.14
N VAL A 305 19.01 -6.52 -13.48
CA VAL A 305 17.76 -5.80 -13.25
C VAL A 305 17.10 -6.32 -11.98
N VAL A 306 16.76 -5.42 -11.06
CA VAL A 306 15.84 -5.68 -9.95
C VAL A 306 14.47 -5.17 -10.39
N PHE A 307 13.57 -6.08 -10.73
CA PHE A 307 12.27 -5.78 -11.31
C PHE A 307 11.16 -5.98 -10.28
N ASP A 308 10.33 -4.95 -10.09
CA ASP A 308 9.26 -4.97 -9.11
C ASP A 308 7.97 -5.59 -9.67
N LEU A 309 7.46 -6.60 -8.95
CA LEU A 309 6.20 -7.28 -9.21
C LEU A 309 5.20 -7.09 -8.07
N SER A 310 5.45 -6.16 -7.14
CA SER A 310 4.56 -5.89 -6.02
C SER A 310 3.17 -5.40 -6.46
N LEU A 311 2.14 -5.60 -5.62
CA LEU A 311 0.77 -5.23 -5.97
C LEU A 311 0.56 -3.72 -6.17
N SER A 312 1.43 -2.85 -5.63
CA SER A 312 1.41 -1.41 -5.94
C SER A 312 1.67 -1.13 -7.41
N MET A 313 2.41 -2.01 -8.11
CA MET A 313 2.62 -1.92 -9.55
C MET A 313 1.33 -2.13 -10.37
N SER A 314 0.22 -2.60 -9.77
CA SER A 314 -1.11 -2.61 -10.41
C SER A 314 -1.76 -1.22 -10.49
N PHE A 315 -1.20 -0.21 -9.83
CA PHE A 315 -1.83 1.10 -9.68
C PHE A 315 -1.70 1.92 -10.99
N PRO A 316 -2.57 2.93 -11.20
CA PRO A 316 -2.46 3.84 -12.34
C PRO A 316 -1.09 4.54 -12.42
N ALA A 317 -0.57 4.65 -13.65
CA ALA A 317 0.60 5.48 -13.98
C ALA A 317 0.24 6.73 -14.81
N ASP A 318 -1.00 6.80 -15.32
CA ASP A 318 -1.57 7.92 -16.06
C ASP A 318 -2.29 8.96 -15.18
N VAL A 319 -2.24 8.80 -13.84
CA VAL A 319 -2.84 9.69 -12.84
C VAL A 319 -1.76 10.50 -12.10
N ASP A 320 -2.07 11.75 -11.75
CA ASP A 320 -1.18 12.62 -10.94
C ASP A 320 -0.79 11.94 -9.60
N PRO A 321 0.51 11.75 -9.31
CA PRO A 321 0.97 11.19 -8.05
C PRO A 321 0.46 11.94 -6.83
N ASN A 322 0.34 13.28 -6.87
CA ASN A 322 -0.15 14.05 -5.72
C ASN A 322 -1.63 13.80 -5.43
N ARG A 323 -2.43 13.43 -6.44
CA ARG A 323 -3.79 12.94 -6.25
C ARG A 323 -3.78 11.55 -5.62
N LEU A 324 -2.94 10.64 -6.11
CA LEU A 324 -2.83 9.28 -5.56
C LEU A 324 -2.37 9.29 -4.09
N ASN A 325 -1.42 10.16 -3.71
CA ASN A 325 -0.91 10.25 -2.33
C ASN A 325 -2.00 10.72 -1.36
N ARG A 326 -2.69 11.82 -1.69
CA ARG A 326 -3.83 12.32 -0.90
C ARG A 326 -4.95 11.29 -0.79
N LEU A 327 -5.11 10.45 -1.80
CA LEU A 327 -6.08 9.36 -1.81
C LEU A 327 -5.64 8.20 -0.92
N ALA A 328 -4.37 7.79 -0.98
CA ALA A 328 -3.77 6.78 -0.11
C ALA A 328 -3.89 7.18 1.38
N GLU A 329 -3.50 8.40 1.75
CA GLU A 329 -3.66 8.88 3.13
C GLU A 329 -5.11 8.83 3.63
N ARG A 330 -6.09 9.13 2.75
CA ARG A 330 -7.52 9.03 3.09
C ARG A 330 -7.92 7.56 3.30
N ILE A 331 -7.45 6.65 2.44
CA ILE A 331 -7.69 5.19 2.53
C ILE A 331 -7.12 4.60 3.82
N GLU A 332 -5.93 5.04 4.23
CA GLU A 332 -5.27 4.67 5.49
C GLU A 332 -6.06 5.18 6.71
N ARG A 333 -6.56 6.42 6.65
CA ARG A 333 -7.49 7.00 7.64
C ARG A 333 -8.88 6.36 7.62
N GLY A 334 -9.13 5.35 6.78
CA GLY A 334 -10.37 4.57 6.75
C GLY A 334 -11.49 5.14 5.85
N ASP A 335 -11.20 6.15 5.04
CA ASP A 335 -12.18 6.77 4.13
C ASP A 335 -12.61 5.78 3.02
N LEU A 336 -13.88 5.36 3.08
CA LEU A 336 -14.46 4.42 2.11
C LEU A 336 -14.72 5.06 0.73
N LEU A 337 -15.01 6.36 0.68
CA LEU A 337 -15.16 7.09 -0.58
C LEU A 337 -13.81 7.23 -1.29
N ALA A 338 -12.73 7.40 -0.53
CA ALA A 338 -11.36 7.37 -1.08
C ALA A 338 -11.02 6.01 -1.70
N ARG A 339 -11.45 4.90 -1.07
CA ARG A 339 -11.28 3.54 -1.63
C ARG A 339 -12.06 3.36 -2.92
N PHE A 340 -13.29 3.84 -2.98
CA PHE A 340 -14.11 3.78 -4.19
C PHE A 340 -13.52 4.65 -5.32
N GLU A 341 -13.12 5.89 -5.02
CA GLU A 341 -12.43 6.78 -5.98
C GLU A 341 -11.14 6.12 -6.52
N PHE A 342 -10.37 5.44 -5.66
CA PHE A 342 -9.16 4.73 -6.07
C PHE A 342 -9.47 3.54 -6.98
N ALA A 343 -10.46 2.71 -6.62
CA ALA A 343 -10.90 1.59 -7.47
C ALA A 343 -11.45 2.09 -8.83
N GLN A 344 -12.15 3.22 -8.84
CA GLN A 344 -12.64 3.86 -10.06
C GLN A 344 -11.49 4.39 -10.93
N LEU A 345 -10.47 5.02 -10.32
CA LEU A 345 -9.26 5.44 -11.03
C LEU A 345 -8.51 4.23 -11.61
N GLN A 346 -8.40 3.14 -10.87
CA GLN A 346 -7.77 1.91 -11.35
C GLN A 346 -8.55 1.25 -12.50
N ALA A 347 -9.89 1.29 -12.47
CA ALA A 347 -10.74 0.78 -13.54
C ALA A 347 -10.80 1.67 -14.79
N GLN A 348 -10.52 2.98 -14.66
CA GLN A 348 -10.49 3.95 -15.76
C GLN A 348 -9.11 4.15 -16.37
N SER A 349 -8.05 3.90 -15.60
CA SER A 349 -6.67 3.95 -16.04
C SER A 349 -6.44 3.01 -17.23
N ARG A 350 -5.71 3.49 -18.23
CA ARG A 350 -5.35 2.71 -19.41
C ARG A 350 -3.94 2.14 -19.34
N VAL A 351 -3.15 2.59 -18.36
CA VAL A 351 -1.73 2.27 -18.22
C VAL A 351 -1.40 2.11 -16.74
N SER A 352 -1.11 0.88 -16.31
CA SER A 352 -0.64 0.61 -14.96
C SER A 352 0.87 0.83 -14.82
N ARG A 353 1.35 0.95 -13.59
CA ARG A 353 2.78 1.04 -13.26
C ARG A 353 3.58 -0.17 -13.75
N ILE A 354 3.00 -1.38 -13.70
CA ILE A 354 3.63 -2.59 -14.24
C ILE A 354 3.74 -2.53 -15.77
N ASP A 355 2.79 -1.92 -16.48
CA ASP A 355 2.89 -1.75 -17.94
C ASP A 355 4.03 -0.79 -18.29
N VAL A 356 4.13 0.33 -17.55
CA VAL A 356 5.24 1.27 -17.67
C VAL A 356 6.60 0.61 -17.36
N ALA A 357 6.69 -0.20 -16.31
CA ALA A 357 7.90 -0.94 -15.97
C ALA A 357 8.26 -1.99 -17.03
N ARG A 358 7.28 -2.70 -17.59
CA ARG A 358 7.48 -3.63 -18.71
C ARG A 358 7.99 -2.90 -19.95
N SER A 359 7.45 -1.72 -20.27
CA SER A 359 7.96 -0.88 -21.36
C SER A 359 9.39 -0.40 -21.10
N ALA A 360 9.72 0.00 -19.86
CA ALA A 360 11.08 0.37 -19.48
C ALA A 360 12.07 -0.81 -19.63
N MET A 361 11.65 -2.02 -19.25
CA MET A 361 12.44 -3.23 -19.46
C MET A 361 12.59 -3.59 -20.95
N ASP A 362 11.57 -3.36 -21.78
CA ASP A 362 11.63 -3.64 -23.21
C ASP A 362 12.56 -2.67 -23.95
N GLY A 363 12.51 -1.36 -23.61
CA GLY A 363 13.47 -0.35 -24.06
C GLY A 363 14.90 -0.72 -23.66
N LEU A 364 15.12 -0.99 -22.37
CA LEU A 364 16.38 -1.51 -21.82
C LEU A 364 16.93 -2.70 -22.62
N ILE A 365 16.14 -3.77 -22.83
CA ILE A 365 16.59 -4.95 -23.59
C ILE A 365 16.86 -4.63 -25.08
N THR A 366 16.23 -3.59 -25.62
CA THR A 366 16.41 -3.14 -27.01
C THR A 366 17.70 -2.32 -27.20
N GLY A 367 17.98 -1.38 -26.29
CA GLY A 367 19.18 -0.52 -26.34
C GLY A 367 20.49 -1.22 -25.96
N LEU A 368 20.43 -2.39 -25.30
CA LEU A 368 21.62 -3.12 -24.86
C LEU A 368 22.53 -3.59 -26.01
N GLU A 369 23.83 -3.30 -25.88
CA GLU A 369 24.87 -3.78 -26.80
C GLU A 369 24.86 -5.31 -26.99
N PRO A 370 25.29 -5.84 -28.16
CA PRO A 370 25.05 -7.25 -28.53
C PRO A 370 25.62 -8.33 -27.61
N ASN A 371 26.62 -8.01 -26.77
CA ASN A 371 27.33 -8.97 -25.91
C ASN A 371 27.05 -8.80 -24.40
N VAL A 372 25.99 -8.07 -24.02
CA VAL A 372 25.59 -7.89 -22.62
C VAL A 372 24.67 -9.03 -22.17
N ASP A 373 25.07 -9.71 -21.10
CA ASP A 373 24.27 -10.68 -20.36
C ASP A 373 23.40 -9.95 -19.31
N VAL A 374 22.12 -10.32 -19.21
CA VAL A 374 21.17 -9.68 -18.30
C VAL A 374 20.79 -10.62 -17.17
N GLY A 375 21.22 -10.33 -15.95
CA GLY A 375 20.67 -10.92 -14.74
C GLY A 375 19.28 -10.36 -14.44
N LEU A 376 18.35 -11.20 -14.01
CA LEU A 376 17.03 -10.78 -13.51
C LEU A 376 16.85 -11.23 -12.06
N VAL A 377 16.54 -10.26 -11.21
CA VAL A 377 16.02 -10.42 -9.85
C VAL A 377 14.61 -9.85 -9.83
N THR A 378 13.63 -10.57 -9.29
CA THR A 378 12.26 -10.06 -9.09
C THR A 378 11.98 -9.85 -7.61
N VAL A 379 11.45 -8.69 -7.25
CA VAL A 379 10.94 -8.40 -5.89
C VAL A 379 9.42 -8.54 -5.90
N GLY A 380 8.86 -9.18 -4.88
CA GLY A 380 7.43 -9.52 -4.89
C GLY A 380 6.83 -10.24 -3.67
N THR A 381 7.64 -10.96 -2.89
CA THR A 381 7.18 -11.74 -1.72
C THR A 381 8.20 -11.63 -0.58
N CYS A 382 7.78 -11.28 0.64
CA CYS A 382 8.65 -11.29 1.81
C CYS A 382 8.97 -12.73 2.26
N PRO A 383 10.13 -12.98 2.89
CA PRO A 383 11.18 -12.01 3.24
C PRO A 383 12.23 -11.82 2.12
N SER A 384 12.07 -12.41 0.94
CA SER A 384 13.19 -12.61 0.01
C SER A 384 12.82 -12.47 -1.46
N ALA A 385 13.62 -11.72 -2.21
CA ALA A 385 13.50 -11.59 -3.66
C ALA A 385 13.97 -12.86 -4.40
N ASP A 386 13.58 -13.03 -5.66
CA ASP A 386 13.95 -14.21 -6.44
C ASP A 386 14.99 -13.89 -7.52
N ILE A 387 16.09 -14.65 -7.56
CA ILE A 387 16.98 -14.68 -8.73
C ILE A 387 16.31 -15.56 -9.78
N VAL A 388 15.76 -14.94 -10.82
CA VAL A 388 15.05 -15.66 -11.89
C VAL A 388 16.04 -16.32 -12.85
N GLY A 389 17.16 -15.66 -13.12
CA GLY A 389 18.25 -16.20 -13.92
C GLY A 389 19.19 -15.16 -14.51
N VAL A 390 20.12 -15.62 -15.36
CA VAL A 390 20.97 -14.79 -16.22
C VAL A 390 20.69 -15.16 -17.67
N TYR A 391 20.44 -14.15 -18.50
CA TYR A 391 19.96 -14.28 -19.86
C TYR A 391 20.99 -13.71 -20.83
N PRO A 392 21.76 -14.57 -21.54
CA PRO A 392 22.66 -14.12 -22.58
C PRO A 392 21.89 -13.53 -23.78
N PRO A 393 22.57 -12.83 -24.71
CA PRO A 393 21.96 -12.14 -25.85
C PRO A 393 20.95 -12.97 -26.66
N ASN A 394 21.24 -14.25 -26.91
CA ASN A 394 20.35 -15.17 -27.63
C ASN A 394 19.09 -15.60 -26.84
N GLN A 395 18.98 -15.25 -25.55
CA GLN A 395 17.83 -15.49 -24.69
C GLN A 395 17.03 -14.21 -24.37
N ARG A 396 17.36 -13.05 -24.97
CA ARG A 396 16.62 -11.78 -24.75
C ARG A 396 15.12 -11.90 -25.01
N GLN A 397 14.69 -12.66 -26.03
CA GLN A 397 13.27 -12.90 -26.27
C GLN A 397 12.60 -13.67 -25.13
N ARG A 398 13.30 -14.67 -24.54
CA ARG A 398 12.80 -15.41 -23.38
C ARG A 398 12.68 -14.51 -22.15
N LEU A 399 13.65 -13.63 -21.93
CA LEU A 399 13.60 -12.62 -20.86
C LEU A 399 12.39 -11.68 -21.02
N ARG A 400 12.16 -11.14 -22.22
CA ARG A 400 10.96 -10.33 -22.53
C ARG A 400 9.67 -11.11 -22.21
N SER A 401 9.56 -12.36 -22.66
CA SER A 401 8.39 -13.20 -22.36
C SER A 401 8.19 -13.46 -20.86
N ILE A 402 9.26 -13.64 -20.07
CA ILE A 402 9.15 -13.82 -18.62
C ILE A 402 8.58 -12.56 -17.95
N ILE A 403 9.10 -11.38 -18.29
CA ILE A 403 8.65 -10.09 -17.74
C ILE A 403 7.21 -9.74 -18.15
N GLN A 404 6.84 -10.04 -19.41
CA GLN A 404 5.49 -9.81 -19.92
C GLN A 404 4.43 -10.70 -19.26
N ASN A 405 4.79 -11.96 -18.92
CA ASN A 405 3.87 -12.93 -18.31
C ASN A 405 4.00 -13.04 -16.78
N ALA A 406 4.87 -12.26 -16.15
CA ALA A 406 5.01 -12.24 -14.70
C ALA A 406 3.73 -11.71 -14.02
N GLU A 407 3.21 -12.48 -13.06
CA GLU A 407 2.07 -12.09 -12.24
C GLU A 407 2.51 -11.14 -11.10
N LEU A 408 1.59 -10.30 -10.63
CA LEU A 408 1.83 -9.43 -9.48
C LEU A 408 1.62 -10.18 -8.17
N VAL A 409 2.40 -9.80 -7.16
CA VAL A 409 2.54 -10.49 -5.87
C VAL A 409 2.60 -9.46 -4.73
N PRO A 410 2.31 -9.82 -3.46
CA PRO A 410 1.80 -8.83 -2.50
C PRO A 410 2.80 -7.80 -1.93
N GLU A 411 4.11 -8.04 -2.01
CA GLU A 411 5.12 -7.39 -1.15
C GLU A 411 6.37 -6.94 -1.92
N THR A 412 7.23 -6.15 -1.30
CA THR A 412 8.40 -5.52 -1.93
C THR A 412 9.68 -5.77 -1.10
N PRO A 413 10.34 -6.94 -1.19
CA PRO A 413 11.65 -7.24 -0.59
C PRO A 413 12.81 -6.52 -1.29
N LEU A 414 12.74 -5.19 -1.40
CA LEU A 414 13.67 -4.38 -2.20
C LEU A 414 15.12 -4.45 -1.70
N ALA A 415 15.34 -4.48 -0.39
CA ALA A 415 16.66 -4.63 0.20
C ALA A 415 17.28 -6.00 -0.12
N ASP A 416 16.49 -7.09 -0.06
CA ASP A 416 16.98 -8.42 -0.45
C ASP A 416 17.19 -8.53 -1.98
N GLY A 417 16.35 -7.85 -2.77
CA GLY A 417 16.53 -7.73 -4.22
C GLY A 417 17.85 -7.06 -4.61
N LEU A 418 18.18 -5.94 -3.97
CA LEU A 418 19.48 -5.28 -4.11
C LEU A 418 20.64 -6.23 -3.73
N ARG A 419 20.53 -6.91 -2.58
CA ARG A 419 21.55 -7.87 -2.12
C ARG A 419 21.80 -8.97 -3.14
N LYS A 420 20.74 -9.59 -3.66
CA LYS A 420 20.80 -10.64 -4.69
C LYS A 420 21.31 -10.14 -6.03
N ALA A 421 21.04 -8.88 -6.39
CA ALA A 421 21.66 -8.27 -7.55
C ALA A 421 23.17 -8.09 -7.36
N GLY A 422 23.61 -7.66 -6.18
CA GLY A 422 25.02 -7.64 -5.80
C GLY A 422 25.71 -9.00 -5.91
N GLU A 423 25.07 -10.06 -5.46
CA GLU A 423 25.58 -11.44 -5.62
C GLU A 423 25.76 -11.81 -7.10
N LEU A 424 24.84 -11.44 -7.99
CA LEU A 424 24.96 -11.71 -9.42
C LEU A 424 26.13 -10.93 -10.05
N ILE A 425 26.32 -9.64 -9.69
CA ILE A 425 27.47 -8.84 -10.15
C ILE A 425 28.79 -9.44 -9.66
N GLN A 426 28.87 -9.90 -8.41
CA GLN A 426 30.06 -10.56 -7.87
C GLN A 426 30.36 -11.90 -8.57
N ARG A 427 29.35 -12.72 -8.85
CA ARG A 427 29.48 -13.96 -9.65
C ARG A 427 29.97 -13.68 -11.08
N GLY A 428 29.67 -12.50 -11.62
CA GLY A 428 30.15 -11.97 -12.90
C GLY A 428 31.54 -11.31 -12.88
N GLY A 429 32.29 -11.41 -11.79
CA GLY A 429 33.65 -10.85 -11.70
C GLY A 429 33.78 -9.47 -11.04
N GLY A 430 32.67 -8.89 -10.55
CA GLY A 430 32.72 -7.81 -9.56
C GLY A 430 32.63 -6.38 -10.08
N THR A 431 32.47 -6.15 -11.39
CA THR A 431 32.14 -4.83 -11.97
C THR A 431 30.86 -4.96 -12.79
N GLY A 432 29.93 -4.02 -12.67
CA GLY A 432 28.72 -4.02 -13.49
C GLY A 432 27.64 -3.04 -13.02
N LEU A 433 26.49 -3.12 -13.69
CA LEU A 433 25.38 -2.18 -13.53
C LEU A 433 24.17 -2.89 -12.90
N ILE A 434 23.62 -2.29 -11.86
CA ILE A 434 22.32 -2.67 -11.28
C ILE A 434 21.29 -1.62 -11.72
N VAL A 435 20.20 -2.05 -12.34
CA VAL A 435 19.03 -1.20 -12.64
C VAL A 435 17.85 -1.68 -11.81
N VAL A 436 17.39 -0.85 -10.89
CA VAL A 436 16.15 -1.08 -10.12
C VAL A 436 14.98 -0.46 -10.88
N ILE A 437 13.90 -1.19 -11.07
CA ILE A 437 12.64 -0.70 -11.63
C ILE A 437 11.55 -1.00 -10.60
N SER A 438 11.12 0.01 -9.84
CA SER A 438 10.22 -0.14 -8.68
C SER A 438 9.39 1.13 -8.44
N ASP A 439 8.22 0.97 -7.82
CA ASP A 439 7.35 2.08 -7.40
C ASP A 439 7.29 2.29 -5.88
N GLY A 440 7.93 1.42 -5.09
CA GLY A 440 7.62 1.23 -3.67
C GLY A 440 8.79 1.38 -2.70
N GLU A 441 8.48 1.42 -1.41
CA GLU A 441 9.45 1.20 -0.32
C GLU A 441 9.59 -0.29 0.00
N ASP A 442 10.55 -0.68 0.84
CA ASP A 442 10.69 -2.06 1.27
C ASP A 442 9.56 -2.44 2.26
N SER A 443 8.69 -3.37 1.85
CA SER A 443 7.57 -3.81 2.69
C SER A 443 7.94 -4.92 3.68
N CYS A 444 9.19 -5.38 3.69
CA CYS A 444 9.68 -6.44 4.57
C CYS A 444 10.42 -5.90 5.80
N GLY A 445 10.39 -4.57 6.02
CA GLY A 445 11.02 -3.91 7.16
C GLY A 445 12.55 -3.90 7.10
N GLN A 446 13.13 -3.93 5.91
CA GLN A 446 14.58 -3.77 5.69
C GLN A 446 14.91 -2.36 5.16
N ASP A 447 16.20 -2.00 5.13
CA ASP A 447 16.67 -0.70 4.61
C ASP A 447 17.38 -0.89 3.25
N PRO A 448 16.73 -0.53 2.12
CA PRO A 448 17.35 -0.50 0.79
C PRO A 448 18.48 0.52 0.68
N CYS A 449 18.39 1.66 1.36
CA CYS A 449 19.44 2.69 1.38
C CYS A 449 20.72 2.15 2.06
N ALA A 450 20.59 1.39 3.16
CA ALA A 450 21.72 0.71 3.81
C ALA A 450 22.32 -0.37 2.92
N THR A 451 21.46 -1.15 2.25
CA THR A 451 21.93 -2.20 1.35
C THR A 451 22.68 -1.60 0.16
N ALA A 452 22.15 -0.55 -0.46
CA ALA A 452 22.84 0.16 -1.55
C ALA A 452 24.19 0.77 -1.12
N ARG A 453 24.25 1.36 0.08
CA ARG A 453 25.51 1.83 0.69
C ARG A 453 26.52 0.69 0.87
N GLN A 454 26.08 -0.48 1.36
CA GLN A 454 26.93 -1.65 1.54
C GLN A 454 27.43 -2.19 0.19
N LEU A 455 26.58 -2.27 -0.83
CA LEU A 455 26.96 -2.72 -2.17
C LEU A 455 28.02 -1.82 -2.81
N ALA A 456 27.83 -0.49 -2.76
CA ALA A 456 28.80 0.47 -3.27
C ALA A 456 30.17 0.42 -2.55
N GLN A 457 30.21 -0.03 -1.29
CA GLN A 457 31.45 -0.22 -0.52
C GLN A 457 32.12 -1.58 -0.78
N THR A 458 31.34 -2.61 -1.14
CA THR A 458 31.82 -4.00 -1.26
C THR A 458 32.08 -4.46 -2.69
N ILE A 459 31.53 -3.75 -3.68
CA ILE A 459 31.66 -4.06 -5.10
C ILE A 459 32.28 -2.84 -5.81
N PRO A 460 33.62 -2.81 -6.01
CA PRO A 460 34.30 -1.68 -6.64
C PRO A 460 33.74 -1.39 -8.04
N GLY A 461 33.36 -0.12 -8.28
CA GLY A 461 32.85 0.30 -9.59
C GLY A 461 31.41 -0.11 -9.91
N VAL A 462 30.67 -0.72 -8.97
CA VAL A 462 29.23 -0.97 -9.18
C VAL A 462 28.48 0.35 -9.37
N LYS A 463 27.54 0.37 -10.31
CA LYS A 463 26.57 1.46 -10.49
C LYS A 463 25.18 0.95 -10.15
N ILE A 464 24.43 1.73 -9.36
CA ILE A 464 23.02 1.43 -9.02
C ILE A 464 22.17 2.57 -9.56
N ASN A 465 21.42 2.29 -10.62
CA ASN A 465 20.45 3.19 -11.23
C ASN A 465 19.03 2.78 -10.80
N LEU A 466 18.12 3.75 -10.74
CA LEU A 466 16.72 3.54 -10.33
C LEU A 466 15.75 4.20 -11.31
N VAL A 467 14.82 3.42 -11.85
CA VAL A 467 13.61 3.93 -12.50
C VAL A 467 12.53 4.02 -11.42
N ASP A 468 12.25 5.24 -10.93
CA ASP A 468 11.20 5.49 -9.94
C ASP A 468 9.84 5.54 -10.66
N VAL A 469 9.14 4.41 -10.65
CA VAL A 469 7.87 4.24 -11.38
C VAL A 469 6.74 5.09 -10.78
N PHE A 470 6.88 5.49 -9.51
CA PHE A 470 5.94 6.37 -8.80
C PHE A 470 6.23 7.85 -9.02
N GLY A 471 7.50 8.23 -9.24
CA GLY A 471 7.92 9.59 -9.56
C GLY A 471 7.99 10.54 -8.35
N SER A 472 8.04 10.01 -7.14
CA SER A 472 8.13 10.76 -5.88
C SER A 472 9.50 11.39 -5.61
N GLY A 473 10.60 10.81 -6.12
CA GLY A 473 11.97 11.28 -5.85
C GLY A 473 12.54 10.91 -4.47
N GLU A 474 11.74 10.36 -3.56
CA GLU A 474 12.10 10.05 -2.17
C GLU A 474 13.19 8.96 -2.05
N ARG A 475 13.40 8.16 -3.12
CA ARG A 475 14.30 6.99 -3.16
C ARG A 475 15.74 7.33 -3.60
N SER A 476 16.14 8.60 -3.57
CA SER A 476 17.47 9.08 -4.00
C SER A 476 18.65 8.43 -3.24
N CYS A 477 18.40 7.94 -2.02
CA CYS A 477 19.37 7.23 -1.19
C CYS A 477 19.96 5.96 -1.83
N ILE A 478 19.24 5.32 -2.77
CA ILE A 478 19.64 4.04 -3.38
C ILE A 478 20.75 4.28 -4.42
N VAL A 479 20.67 5.37 -5.18
CA VAL A 479 21.58 5.62 -6.30
C VAL A 479 22.85 6.37 -5.89
N GLY A 480 22.71 7.31 -4.94
CA GLY A 480 23.77 8.21 -4.48
C GLY A 480 25.08 7.53 -4.06
N PRO A 481 25.08 6.46 -3.24
CA PRO A 481 26.30 5.80 -2.76
C PRO A 481 27.19 5.23 -3.87
N SER A 482 26.58 4.82 -4.98
CA SER A 482 27.29 4.30 -6.17
C SER A 482 27.66 5.40 -7.18
N GLY A 483 27.16 6.62 -6.98
CA GLY A 483 27.15 7.66 -8.01
C GLY A 483 26.38 7.25 -9.25
N GLY A 484 25.25 6.54 -9.07
CA GLY A 484 24.27 6.24 -10.11
C GLY A 484 23.19 7.32 -10.20
N ARG A 485 22.16 7.10 -11.03
CA ARG A 485 21.13 8.08 -11.36
C ARG A 485 19.71 7.53 -11.20
N MET A 486 18.78 8.43 -10.87
CA MET A 486 17.34 8.16 -10.83
C MET A 486 16.68 8.68 -12.11
N PHE A 487 15.65 7.97 -12.59
CA PHE A 487 14.90 8.25 -13.80
C PHE A 487 13.39 8.28 -13.54
N SER A 488 12.70 9.23 -14.17
CA SER A 488 11.25 9.18 -14.32
C SER A 488 10.88 8.23 -15.47
N PRO A 489 9.72 7.55 -15.45
CA PRO A 489 9.37 6.61 -16.51
C PRO A 489 9.06 7.29 -17.85
N LYS A 490 8.64 8.56 -17.81
CA LYS A 490 8.48 9.40 -19.02
C LYS A 490 9.83 9.80 -19.63
N SER A 491 10.92 9.56 -18.90
CA SER A 491 12.31 9.80 -19.31
C SER A 491 13.04 8.50 -19.65
N VAL A 492 12.35 7.38 -19.87
CA VAL A 492 12.97 6.09 -20.24
C VAL A 492 13.79 6.19 -21.54
N ASN A 493 13.45 7.07 -22.48
CA ASN A 493 14.31 7.29 -23.66
C ASN A 493 15.67 7.92 -23.29
N GLN A 494 15.78 8.59 -22.14
CA GLN A 494 17.07 9.04 -21.57
C GLN A 494 17.80 7.91 -20.83
N LEU A 495 17.11 6.80 -20.53
CA LEU A 495 17.74 5.57 -20.07
C LEU A 495 18.50 4.91 -21.23
N ASP A 496 18.03 4.98 -22.47
CA ASP A 496 18.77 4.45 -23.64
C ASP A 496 20.14 5.14 -23.78
N ASP A 497 20.18 6.48 -23.77
CA ASP A 497 21.43 7.27 -23.74
C ASP A 497 22.36 6.87 -22.58
N LEU A 498 21.77 6.54 -21.41
CA LEU A 498 22.50 6.18 -20.19
C LEU A 498 22.83 4.70 -20.06
N LEU A 499 22.21 3.83 -20.83
CA LEU A 499 22.61 2.44 -21.00
C LEU A 499 23.75 2.38 -22.00
N GLU A 500 23.64 3.10 -23.11
CA GLU A 500 24.76 3.31 -24.04
C GLU A 500 25.95 3.97 -23.33
N THR A 501 25.71 4.96 -22.46
CA THR A 501 26.78 5.58 -21.67
C THR A 501 27.29 4.65 -20.56
N ALA A 502 26.43 3.92 -19.84
CA ALA A 502 26.87 3.06 -18.73
C ALA A 502 27.55 1.76 -19.22
N THR A 503 27.18 1.19 -20.37
CA THR A 503 27.95 0.09 -20.97
C THR A 503 29.32 0.56 -21.43
N LYS A 504 29.42 1.80 -21.97
CA LYS A 504 30.71 2.44 -22.31
C LYS A 504 31.54 2.89 -21.10
N GLU A 505 30.92 3.37 -20.02
CA GLU A 505 31.63 3.73 -18.79
C GLU A 505 32.18 2.48 -18.09
N VAL A 506 31.46 1.37 -18.10
CA VAL A 506 31.95 0.07 -17.62
C VAL A 506 33.19 -0.38 -18.42
N ASP A 507 33.26 -0.12 -19.73
CA ASP A 507 34.48 -0.38 -20.52
C ASP A 507 35.69 0.40 -19.98
N THR A 508 35.50 1.63 -19.49
CA THR A 508 36.58 2.49 -18.95
C THR A 508 37.02 2.16 -17.53
N ALA A 509 36.17 1.47 -16.75
CA ALA A 509 36.46 1.08 -15.35
C ALA A 509 37.23 -0.25 -15.23
N SER A 510 37.56 -0.88 -16.36
CA SER A 510 38.22 -2.19 -16.41
C SER A 510 39.64 -2.14 -15.83
N CYS A 511 39.97 -3.15 -15.02
CA CYS A 511 41.24 -3.24 -14.31
C CYS A 511 42.44 -3.34 -15.26
N ARG A 512 43.60 -2.86 -14.79
CA ARG A 512 44.84 -2.81 -15.58
C ARG A 512 45.37 -4.23 -15.87
N PRO A 513 45.75 -4.55 -17.13
CA PRO A 513 46.25 -5.88 -17.51
C PRO A 513 47.58 -6.27 -16.85
#